data_AF-A0A3N0BBV0-F1
#
_entry.id   AF-A0A3N0BBV0-F1
#
_cell.length_a   1.000
_cell.length_b   1.000
_cell.length_c   1.000
_cell.angle_alpha   90.00
_cell.angle_beta   90.00
_cell.angle_gamma   90.00
#
_symmetry.space_group_name_H-M   'P 1'
#
loop_
_entity.id
_entity.type
_entity.pdbx_description
1 polymer ?
#
loop_
_entity_poly.entity_id
_entity_poly.type
_entity_poly.pdbx_seq_one_letter_code
_entity_poly.pdbx_strand_id
1 'polypeptide(L)'
;MDKLGAEALLELQEEILARLPEEITTVLIRLNTNGRLEEFLYLIGMGDLAEGDVPLETWPEGKVVVFGDARARPKDLCGVAKELGISRDRIVFVDHDESVRYDFRKLEYNHNIVAVMFGAVPHSTSGKGSDGSVIARMERMRDVFPRVIRLTANGGLKVTKTNFRENLESLISAGFLAA
;
A
#
# COMPACT_ATOMS: atom_id res chain seq x y z
N MET A 1 -21.27 -17.62 -0.25
CA MET A 1 -21.21 -18.43 0.98
C MET A 1 -21.61 -17.50 2.11
N ASP A 2 -22.55 -17.91 2.96
CA ASP A 2 -22.90 -17.12 4.13
C ASP A 2 -21.74 -17.07 5.12
N LYS A 3 -21.75 -16.09 6.03
CA LYS A 3 -20.71 -15.99 7.06
C LYS A 3 -20.77 -17.22 7.96
N LEU A 4 -19.63 -17.91 8.09
CA LEU A 4 -19.49 -19.02 9.00
C LEU A 4 -19.41 -18.53 10.46
N GLY A 5 -20.01 -19.29 11.37
CA GLY A 5 -19.83 -19.11 12.81
C GLY A 5 -18.45 -19.61 13.27
N ALA A 6 -18.06 -19.29 14.50
CA ALA A 6 -16.74 -19.62 15.04
C ALA A 6 -16.45 -21.14 15.04
N GLU A 7 -17.43 -21.96 15.38
CA GLU A 7 -17.30 -23.42 15.40
C GLU A 7 -17.07 -23.99 13.99
N ALA A 8 -17.88 -23.56 13.02
CA ALA A 8 -17.71 -23.95 11.62
C ALA A 8 -16.37 -23.46 11.01
N LEU A 9 -15.81 -22.35 11.50
CA LEU A 9 -14.47 -21.89 11.11
C LEU A 9 -13.36 -22.78 11.67
N LEU A 10 -13.51 -23.26 12.90
CA LEU A 10 -12.56 -24.19 13.53
C LEU A 10 -12.57 -25.54 12.79
N GLU A 11 -13.75 -26.10 12.52
CA GLU A 11 -13.89 -27.34 11.74
C GLU A 11 -13.26 -27.20 10.34
N LEU A 12 -13.52 -26.07 9.67
CA LEU A 12 -12.91 -25.79 8.37
C LEU A 12 -11.39 -25.68 8.46
N GLN A 13 -10.87 -25.03 9.50
CA GLN A 13 -9.44 -24.92 9.72
C GLN A 13 -8.80 -26.31 9.93
N GLU A 14 -9.40 -27.17 10.74
CA GLU A 14 -8.90 -28.53 10.98
C GLU A 14 -8.84 -29.34 9.69
N GLU A 15 -9.90 -29.30 8.88
CA GLU A 15 -9.95 -29.98 7.59
C GLU A 15 -8.91 -29.44 6.60
N ILE A 16 -8.72 -28.12 6.55
CA ILE A 16 -7.67 -27.51 5.73
C ILE A 16 -6.31 -28.00 6.19
N LEU A 17 -5.99 -27.92 7.48
CA LEU A 17 -4.68 -28.30 8.02
C LEU A 17 -4.40 -29.80 7.87
N ALA A 18 -5.41 -30.65 7.84
CA ALA A 18 -5.25 -32.09 7.60
C ALA A 18 -4.82 -32.41 6.16
N ARG A 19 -5.33 -31.66 5.17
CA ARG A 19 -5.07 -31.91 3.73
C ARG A 19 -3.91 -31.08 3.18
N LEU A 20 -3.72 -29.89 3.70
CA LEU A 20 -2.76 -28.91 3.18
C LEU A 20 -1.33 -29.45 3.08
N PRO A 21 -0.78 -30.24 4.04
CA PRO A 21 0.58 -30.77 3.93
C PRO A 21 0.82 -31.61 2.68
N GLU A 22 -0.19 -32.35 2.22
CA GLU A 22 -0.10 -33.19 1.02
C GLU A 22 -0.43 -32.39 -0.26
N GLU A 23 -1.32 -31.40 -0.16
CA GLU A 23 -1.81 -30.64 -1.33
C GLU A 23 -1.01 -29.37 -1.64
N ILE A 24 -0.29 -28.79 -0.68
CA ILE A 24 0.30 -27.45 -0.77
C ILE A 24 1.21 -27.30 -1.99
N THR A 25 2.08 -28.28 -2.26
CA THR A 25 2.99 -28.25 -3.42
C THR A 25 2.22 -28.11 -4.73
N THR A 26 1.14 -28.88 -4.90
CA THR A 26 0.30 -28.83 -6.09
C THR A 26 -0.43 -27.48 -6.21
N VAL A 27 -0.91 -26.94 -5.09
CA VAL A 27 -1.53 -25.62 -5.03
C VAL A 27 -0.53 -24.53 -5.47
N LEU A 28 0.70 -24.54 -4.93
CA LEU A 28 1.74 -23.58 -5.27
C LEU A 28 2.14 -23.67 -6.74
N ILE A 29 2.34 -24.88 -7.28
CA ILE A 29 2.65 -25.08 -8.71
C ILE A 29 1.55 -24.49 -9.60
N ARG A 30 0.29 -24.79 -9.29
CA ARG A 30 -0.86 -24.28 -10.06
C ARG A 30 -0.93 -22.76 -10.04
N LEU A 31 -0.73 -22.17 -8.86
CA LEU A 31 -0.77 -20.72 -8.67
C LEU A 31 0.43 -20.02 -9.32
N ASN A 32 1.60 -20.64 -9.30
CA ASN A 32 2.77 -20.13 -10.01
C ASN A 32 2.51 -20.11 -11.52
N THR A 33 2.01 -21.23 -12.06
CA THR A 33 1.76 -21.40 -13.49
C THR A 33 0.72 -20.42 -14.04
N ASN A 34 -0.23 -19.97 -13.21
CA ASN A 34 -1.26 -19.01 -13.60
C ASN A 34 -1.02 -17.58 -13.10
N GLY A 35 0.16 -17.30 -12.52
CA GLY A 35 0.55 -15.96 -12.08
C GLY A 35 -0.20 -15.45 -10.84
N ARG A 36 -0.76 -16.32 -10.01
CA ARG A 36 -1.51 -15.96 -8.78
C ARG A 36 -0.82 -16.35 -7.48
N LEU A 37 0.42 -16.83 -7.56
CA LEU A 37 1.19 -17.27 -6.39
C LEU A 37 1.37 -16.13 -5.38
N GLU A 38 1.79 -14.96 -5.86
CA GLU A 38 1.97 -13.77 -5.03
C GLU A 38 0.66 -13.33 -4.35
N GLU A 39 -0.45 -13.26 -5.08
CA GLU A 39 -1.78 -12.95 -4.53
C GLU A 39 -2.15 -13.89 -3.37
N PHE A 40 -1.91 -15.19 -3.54
CA PHE A 40 -2.16 -16.18 -2.51
C PHE A 40 -1.30 -15.95 -1.26
N LEU A 41 0.01 -15.71 -1.42
CA LEU A 41 0.91 -15.43 -0.32
C LEU A 41 0.45 -14.23 0.51
N TYR A 42 0.02 -13.13 -0.13
CA TYR A 42 -0.54 -11.98 0.58
C TYR A 42 -1.86 -12.28 1.30
N LEU A 43 -2.76 -13.07 0.69
CA LEU A 43 -4.05 -13.42 1.29
C LEU A 43 -3.91 -14.20 2.60
N ILE A 44 -2.85 -15.01 2.72
CA ILE A 44 -2.58 -15.80 3.93
C ILE A 44 -1.58 -15.12 4.88
N GLY A 45 -1.18 -13.87 4.60
CA GLY A 45 -0.26 -13.10 5.45
C GLY A 45 1.22 -13.51 5.34
N MET A 46 1.62 -14.16 4.24
CA MET A 46 2.99 -14.63 3.96
C MET A 46 3.60 -13.95 2.73
N GLY A 47 3.25 -12.69 2.49
CA GLY A 47 3.72 -11.93 1.32
C GLY A 47 5.24 -11.76 1.28
N ASP A 48 5.91 -11.83 2.44
CA ASP A 48 7.37 -11.79 2.59
C ASP A 48 8.10 -12.95 1.88
N LEU A 49 7.40 -14.04 1.56
CA LEU A 49 7.95 -15.20 0.84
C LEU A 49 7.95 -15.04 -0.68
N ALA A 50 7.36 -13.98 -1.23
CA ALA A 50 7.45 -13.70 -2.65
C ALA A 50 8.90 -13.26 -2.98
N GLU A 51 9.70 -14.13 -3.60
CA GLU A 51 11.04 -13.78 -4.09
C GLU A 51 10.94 -12.53 -4.99
N GLY A 52 11.73 -11.50 -4.67
CA GLY A 52 11.64 -10.16 -5.28
C GLY A 52 11.48 -9.03 -4.26
N ASP A 53 11.28 -9.34 -2.98
CA ASP A 53 10.94 -8.38 -1.93
C ASP A 53 12.07 -7.43 -1.48
N VAL A 54 13.11 -7.23 -2.29
CA VAL A 54 13.98 -6.05 -2.10
C VAL A 54 13.14 -4.86 -2.54
N PRO A 55 12.68 -4.00 -1.61
CA PRO A 55 11.86 -2.87 -1.98
C PRO A 55 12.65 -2.00 -2.93
N LEU A 56 11.97 -1.36 -3.88
CA LEU A 56 12.58 -0.37 -4.77
C LEU A 56 13.47 0.56 -3.93
N GLU A 57 14.76 0.60 -4.25
CA GLU A 57 15.68 1.49 -3.55
C GLU A 57 15.34 2.93 -3.93
N THR A 58 15.09 3.79 -2.95
CA THR A 58 14.73 5.19 -3.18
C THR A 58 15.77 6.10 -2.57
N TRP A 59 16.01 7.25 -3.19
CA TRP A 59 16.90 8.26 -2.63
C TRP A 59 16.25 8.93 -1.41
N PRO A 60 16.90 8.96 -0.24
CA PRO A 60 16.34 9.60 0.96
C PRO A 60 15.95 11.07 0.76
N GLU A 61 16.55 11.78 -0.21
CA GLU A 61 16.27 13.16 -0.62
C GLU A 61 15.07 13.28 -1.57
N GLY A 62 14.46 12.15 -1.96
CA GLY A 62 13.32 12.09 -2.85
C GLY A 62 12.03 12.69 -2.27
N LYS A 63 10.93 12.54 -3.01
CA LYS A 63 9.64 13.14 -2.69
C LYS A 63 8.69 12.14 -2.05
N VAL A 64 7.74 12.66 -1.27
CA VAL A 64 6.56 11.93 -0.80
C VAL A 64 5.36 12.43 -1.58
N VAL A 65 4.64 11.50 -2.23
CA VAL A 65 3.41 11.81 -2.97
C VAL A 65 2.22 11.48 -2.07
N VAL A 66 1.28 12.39 -1.92
CA VAL A 66 0.09 12.24 -1.09
C VAL A 66 -1.14 12.31 -1.99
N PHE A 67 -1.87 11.21 -2.10
CA PHE A 67 -3.13 11.10 -2.83
C PHE A 67 -4.32 11.23 -1.90
N GLY A 68 -5.36 11.92 -2.38
CA GLY A 68 -6.68 11.91 -1.77
C GLY A 68 -7.03 13.19 -1.04
N ASP A 69 -8.33 13.35 -0.76
CA ASP A 69 -8.84 14.57 -0.14
C ASP A 69 -8.35 14.66 1.30
N ALA A 70 -7.49 15.66 1.53
CA ALA A 70 -6.96 15.94 2.82
C ALA A 70 -7.90 16.89 3.56
N ARG A 71 -8.57 16.40 4.61
CA ARG A 71 -9.29 17.27 5.55
C ARG A 71 -8.37 18.36 6.11
N ALA A 72 -7.08 18.02 6.25
CA ALA A 72 -6.03 19.00 6.50
C ALA A 72 -5.64 19.67 5.17
N ARG A 73 -5.69 21.00 5.11
CA ARG A 73 -5.31 21.75 3.89
C ARG A 73 -3.85 21.43 3.52
N PRO A 74 -3.47 21.38 2.23
CA PRO A 74 -2.08 21.15 1.83
C PRO A 74 -1.06 22.06 2.55
N LYS A 75 -1.40 23.33 2.78
CA LYS A 75 -0.57 24.28 3.57
C LYS A 75 -0.28 23.79 4.98
N ASP A 76 -1.28 23.20 5.62
CA ASP A 76 -1.20 22.67 6.97
C ASP A 76 -0.28 21.44 7.04
N LEU A 77 -0.33 20.57 6.03
CA LEU A 77 0.55 19.40 5.90
C LEU A 77 1.98 19.79 5.52
N CYS A 78 2.17 20.79 4.66
CA CYS A 78 3.50 21.37 4.42
C CYS A 78 4.12 21.95 5.70
N GLY A 79 3.31 22.52 6.60
CA GLY A 79 3.77 22.99 7.91
C GLY A 79 4.35 21.86 8.75
N VAL A 80 3.64 20.72 8.81
CA VAL A 80 4.11 19.51 9.48
C VAL A 80 5.43 19.01 8.87
N ALA A 81 5.52 18.90 7.54
CA ALA A 81 6.74 18.46 6.88
C ALA A 81 7.93 19.38 7.22
N LYS A 82 7.71 20.70 7.21
CA LYS A 82 8.74 21.68 7.55
C LYS A 82 9.21 21.59 9.01
N GLU A 83 8.30 21.31 9.95
CA GLU A 83 8.65 21.07 11.36
C GLU A 83 9.57 19.84 11.52
N LEU A 84 9.47 18.88 10.60
CA LEU A 84 10.31 17.69 10.54
C LEU A 84 11.58 17.88 9.66
N GLY A 85 11.89 19.10 9.22
CA GLY A 85 13.05 19.40 8.36
C GLY A 85 12.78 19.30 6.85
N ILE A 86 11.72 18.59 6.45
CA ILE A 86 11.45 18.28 5.04
C ILE A 86 10.94 19.52 4.29
N SER A 87 11.61 19.85 3.19
CA SER A 87 11.20 20.97 2.34
C SER A 87 9.85 20.73 1.66
N ARG A 88 9.09 21.82 1.46
CA ARG A 88 7.75 21.78 0.84
C ARG A 88 7.75 21.15 -0.56
N ASP A 89 8.77 21.41 -1.38
CA ASP A 89 8.86 20.89 -2.75
C ASP A 89 9.04 19.36 -2.82
N ARG A 90 9.36 18.74 -1.67
CA ARG A 90 9.45 17.30 -1.51
C ARG A 90 8.13 16.65 -1.14
N ILE A 91 7.06 17.42 -0.89
CA ILE A 91 5.71 16.90 -0.67
C ILE A 91 4.84 17.26 -1.87
N VAL A 92 4.42 16.25 -2.62
CA VAL A 92 3.56 16.40 -3.80
C VAL A 92 2.15 15.98 -3.42
N PHE A 93 1.21 16.92 -3.47
CA PHE A 93 -0.21 16.61 -3.27
C PHE A 93 -0.85 16.35 -4.63
N VAL A 94 -1.50 15.20 -4.76
CA VAL A 94 -2.37 14.88 -5.89
C VAL A 94 -3.79 14.90 -5.36
N ASP A 95 -4.56 15.88 -5.82
CA ASP A 95 -5.92 16.06 -5.34
C ASP A 95 -6.88 15.00 -5.90
N HIS A 96 -8.13 15.12 -5.48
CA HIS A 96 -9.20 14.20 -5.86
C HIS A 96 -9.39 14.06 -7.37
N ASP A 97 -9.46 15.19 -8.10
CA ASP A 97 -9.76 15.19 -9.53
C ASP A 97 -8.54 14.74 -10.35
N GLU A 98 -7.34 15.10 -9.90
CA GLU A 98 -6.09 14.65 -10.49
C GLU A 98 -5.86 13.15 -10.27
N SER A 99 -6.27 12.62 -9.11
CA SER A 99 -6.06 11.20 -8.77
C SER A 99 -6.79 10.24 -9.71
N VAL A 100 -8.00 10.59 -10.15
CA VAL A 100 -8.81 9.78 -11.08
C VAL A 100 -8.12 9.64 -12.45
N ARG A 101 -7.34 10.64 -12.85
CA ARG A 101 -6.64 10.68 -14.14
C ARG A 101 -5.15 10.40 -14.01
N TYR A 102 -4.68 10.06 -12.81
CA TYR A 102 -3.27 9.88 -12.56
C TYR A 102 -2.75 8.62 -13.25
N ASP A 103 -1.70 8.78 -14.04
CA ASP A 103 -1.00 7.65 -14.63
C ASP A 103 -0.02 7.06 -13.60
N PHE A 104 -0.47 6.04 -12.86
CA PHE A 104 0.34 5.37 -11.82
C PHE A 104 1.62 4.74 -12.36
N ARG A 105 1.75 4.51 -13.67
CA ARG A 105 3.01 4.04 -14.29
C ARG A 105 4.17 5.02 -14.09
N LYS A 106 3.89 6.31 -13.84
CA LYS A 106 4.92 7.32 -13.52
C LYS A 106 5.65 7.06 -12.19
N LEU A 107 5.09 6.19 -11.36
CA LEU A 107 5.68 5.79 -10.09
C LEU A 107 6.53 4.52 -10.24
N GLU A 108 6.36 3.75 -11.31
CA GLU A 108 7.14 2.55 -11.57
C GLU A 108 8.63 2.92 -11.73
N TYR A 109 9.50 2.25 -10.97
CA TYR A 109 10.96 2.44 -10.91
C TYR A 109 11.41 3.88 -10.64
N ASN A 110 10.55 4.69 -10.01
CA ASN A 110 10.87 6.08 -9.72
C ASN A 110 11.61 6.21 -8.38
N HIS A 111 12.92 6.04 -8.43
CA HIS A 111 13.81 6.14 -7.25
C HIS A 111 13.75 7.50 -6.53
N ASN A 112 13.26 8.55 -7.19
CA ASN A 112 13.10 9.87 -6.59
C ASN A 112 11.78 10.03 -5.83
N ILE A 113 10.91 9.02 -5.80
CA ILE A 113 9.71 9.01 -4.93
C ILE A 113 9.97 8.00 -3.82
N VAL A 114 10.12 8.49 -2.59
CA VAL A 114 10.38 7.65 -1.40
C VAL A 114 9.16 6.86 -1.00
N ALA A 115 8.01 7.54 -0.99
CA ALA A 115 6.76 6.95 -0.54
C ALA A 115 5.56 7.58 -1.23
N VAL A 116 4.50 6.79 -1.33
CA VAL A 116 3.17 7.20 -1.78
C VAL A 116 2.18 6.96 -0.65
N MET A 117 1.57 8.03 -0.17
CA MET A 117 0.60 8.03 0.91
C MET A 117 -0.82 8.17 0.35
N PHE A 118 -1.71 7.24 0.66
CA PHE A 118 -3.10 7.23 0.20
C PHE A 118 -4.07 7.59 1.33
N GLY A 119 -4.79 8.70 1.16
CA GLY A 119 -6.01 9.04 1.90
C GLY A 119 -7.27 8.59 1.16
N ALA A 120 -8.41 9.25 1.43
CA ALA A 120 -9.65 8.97 0.71
C ALA A 120 -9.51 9.38 -0.77
N VAL A 121 -9.61 8.40 -1.68
CA VAL A 121 -9.60 8.59 -3.14
C VAL A 121 -11.02 8.28 -3.67
N PRO A 122 -11.56 9.00 -4.67
CA PRO A 122 -12.90 8.77 -5.18
C PRO A 122 -13.09 7.37 -5.76
N HIS A 123 -14.15 6.70 -5.31
CA HIS A 123 -14.74 5.55 -5.98
C HIS A 123 -15.45 5.97 -7.27
N SER A 124 -14.92 5.60 -8.44
CA SER A 124 -15.64 4.83 -9.48
C SER A 124 -14.94 4.91 -10.84
N THR A 125 -14.57 3.75 -11.38
CA THR A 125 -14.82 3.47 -12.80
C THR A 125 -15.74 2.27 -12.88
N SER A 126 -16.79 2.44 -13.68
CA SER A 126 -17.82 1.46 -13.96
C SER A 126 -17.18 0.19 -14.55
N GLY A 127 -17.29 -0.92 -13.82
CA GLY A 127 -16.93 -2.25 -14.31
C GLY A 127 -15.54 -2.72 -13.90
N LYS A 128 -15.49 -3.63 -12.92
CA LYS A 128 -14.33 -4.47 -12.53
C LYS A 128 -13.09 -3.72 -12.00
N GLY A 129 -12.98 -3.65 -10.67
CA GLY A 129 -11.70 -3.45 -9.96
C GLY A 129 -11.53 -2.08 -9.29
N SER A 130 -12.31 -1.80 -8.26
CA SER A 130 -12.26 -0.55 -7.48
C SER A 130 -10.92 -0.32 -6.77
N ASP A 131 -10.45 0.92 -6.70
CA ASP A 131 -9.37 1.59 -5.90
C ASP A 131 -8.43 0.74 -5.03
N GLY A 132 -8.95 -0.23 -4.30
CA GLY A 132 -8.18 -1.32 -3.74
C GLY A 132 -7.33 -2.08 -4.77
N SER A 133 -7.71 -2.11 -6.06
CA SER A 133 -6.94 -2.81 -7.10
C SER A 133 -5.60 -2.13 -7.40
N VAL A 134 -5.56 -0.79 -7.46
CA VAL A 134 -4.32 -0.04 -7.74
C VAL A 134 -3.45 0.03 -6.50
N ILE A 135 -4.02 0.36 -5.33
CA ILE A 135 -3.25 0.40 -4.09
C ILE A 135 -2.71 -1.00 -3.77
N ALA A 136 -3.53 -2.05 -3.88
CA ALA A 136 -3.06 -3.43 -3.67
C ALA A 136 -2.05 -3.86 -4.74
N ARG A 137 -2.19 -3.43 -6.00
CA ARG A 137 -1.16 -3.70 -7.02
C ARG A 137 0.18 -3.08 -6.61
N MET A 138 0.20 -1.83 -6.17
CA MET A 138 1.42 -1.15 -5.76
C MET A 138 2.01 -1.71 -4.46
N GLU A 139 1.17 -2.15 -3.52
CA GLU A 139 1.60 -2.84 -2.29
C GLU A 139 2.22 -4.20 -2.57
N ARG A 140 1.75 -4.90 -3.60
CA ARG A 140 2.28 -6.20 -4.05
C ARG A 140 3.61 -6.05 -4.79
N MET A 141 3.65 -5.16 -5.79
CA MET A 141 4.83 -4.95 -6.65
C MET A 141 5.86 -4.01 -6.00
N ARG A 142 6.46 -4.42 -4.88
CA ARG A 142 7.34 -3.60 -4.01
C ARG A 142 8.71 -3.26 -4.61
N ASP A 143 9.18 -4.05 -5.56
CA ASP A 143 10.38 -3.83 -6.36
C ASP A 143 10.16 -2.83 -7.51
N VAL A 144 8.89 -2.60 -7.88
CA VAL A 144 8.49 -1.70 -8.95
C VAL A 144 8.02 -0.35 -8.42
N PHE A 145 7.24 -0.32 -7.35
CA PHE A 145 6.67 0.91 -6.83
C PHE A 145 7.38 1.39 -5.55
N PRO A 146 7.36 2.71 -5.29
CA PRO A 146 7.74 3.26 -3.99
C PRO A 146 6.93 2.69 -2.84
N ARG A 147 7.42 2.89 -1.63
CA ARG A 147 6.74 2.45 -0.40
C ARG A 147 5.31 2.99 -0.36
N VAL A 148 4.33 2.09 -0.29
CA VAL A 148 2.90 2.45 -0.24
C VAL A 148 2.45 2.52 1.21
N ILE A 149 1.80 3.63 1.58
CA ILE A 149 1.31 3.88 2.93
C ILE A 149 -0.15 4.25 2.86
N ARG A 150 -1.03 3.48 3.52
CA ARG A 150 -2.44 3.85 3.70
C ARG A 150 -2.59 4.73 4.93
N LEU A 151 -3.02 5.98 4.74
CA LEU A 151 -3.33 6.87 5.84
C LEU A 151 -4.77 6.61 6.28
N THR A 152 -4.95 6.06 7.47
CA THR A 152 -6.27 5.76 8.03
C THR A 152 -6.59 6.64 9.24
N ALA A 153 -7.86 7.00 9.41
CA ALA A 153 -8.39 7.57 10.64
C ALA A 153 -9.88 7.27 10.76
N ASN A 154 -10.36 6.97 11.98
CA ASN A 154 -11.76 6.62 12.28
C ASN A 154 -12.30 5.46 11.41
N GLY A 155 -11.48 4.44 11.14
CA GLY A 155 -11.90 3.25 10.40
C GLY A 155 -11.96 3.40 8.87
N GLY A 156 -11.48 4.51 8.30
CA GLY A 156 -11.41 4.70 6.85
C GLY A 156 -10.13 5.40 6.38
N LEU A 157 -9.85 5.33 5.08
CA LEU A 157 -8.75 6.07 4.45
C LEU A 157 -9.01 7.58 4.59
N LYS A 158 -8.05 8.30 5.16
CA LYS A 158 -8.18 9.71 5.51
C LYS A 158 -6.82 10.32 5.85
N VAL A 159 -6.49 11.44 5.22
CA VAL A 159 -5.30 12.23 5.58
C VAL A 159 -5.62 13.16 6.75
N THR A 160 -4.81 13.12 7.80
CA THR A 160 -4.84 14.03 8.95
C THR A 160 -3.43 14.55 9.23
N LYS A 161 -3.31 15.66 9.99
CA LYS A 161 -1.99 16.14 10.42
C LYS A 161 -1.21 15.08 11.21
N THR A 162 -1.92 14.34 12.06
CA THR A 162 -1.34 13.33 12.96
C THR A 162 -0.79 12.16 12.18
N ASN A 163 -1.62 11.44 11.42
CA ASN A 163 -1.15 10.27 10.68
C ASN A 163 -0.13 10.63 9.58
N PHE A 164 -0.21 11.83 8.99
CA PHE A 164 0.82 12.31 8.09
C PHE A 164 2.17 12.52 8.80
N ARG A 165 2.17 13.17 9.98
CA ARG A 165 3.37 13.36 10.80
C ARG A 165 4.01 12.02 11.18
N GLU A 166 3.23 11.12 11.77
CA GLU A 166 3.69 9.83 12.27
C GLU A 166 4.36 9.00 11.16
N ASN A 167 3.80 9.02 9.95
CA ASN A 167 4.37 8.28 8.82
C ASN A 167 5.64 8.93 8.27
N LEU A 168 5.75 10.27 8.27
CA LEU A 168 7.02 10.93 7.93
C LEU A 168 8.12 10.62 8.96
N GLU A 169 7.79 10.69 10.25
CA GLU A 169 8.72 10.34 11.35
C GLU A 169 9.19 8.88 11.26
N SER A 170 8.29 7.96 10.90
CA SER A 170 8.63 6.56 10.67
C SER A 170 9.61 6.39 9.51
N LEU A 171 9.37 7.07 8.38
CA LEU A 171 10.28 7.05 7.23
C LEU A 171 11.67 7.63 7.56
N ILE A 172 11.72 8.72 8.33
CA ILE A 172 12.98 9.33 8.78
C ILE A 172 13.73 8.37 9.72
N SER A 173 13.03 7.83 10.73
CA SER A 173 13.63 6.94 11.73
C SER A 173 14.19 5.65 11.12
N ALA A 174 13.56 5.17 10.05
CA ALA A 174 14.02 4.01 9.30
C ALA A 174 15.13 4.33 8.27
N GLY A 175 15.54 5.60 8.14
CA GLY A 175 16.57 6.04 7.19
C GLY A 175 16.10 6.10 5.73
N PHE A 176 14.80 5.99 5.47
CA PHE A 176 14.23 6.03 4.12
C PHE A 176 13.98 7.44 3.61
N LEU A 177 13.88 8.43 4.50
CA LEU A 177 13.63 9.82 4.18
C LEU A 177 14.58 10.73 4.96
N ALA A 178 15.36 11.55 4.26
CA ALA A 178 16.19 12.58 4.85
C ALA A 178 15.34 13.77 5.29
N ALA A 179 15.55 14.21 6.53
CA ALA A 179 14.98 15.44 7.11
C ALA A 179 15.80 16.67 6.71
#